data_AF-Q2TP87-F1
#
_entry.id   AF-Q2TP87-F1
#
_cell.length_a   1.000
_cell.length_b   1.000
_cell.length_c   1.000
_cell.angle_alpha   90.00
_cell.angle_beta   90.00
_cell.angle_gamma   90.00
#
_symmetry.space_group_name_H-M   'P 1'
#
loop_
_entity.id
_entity.type
_entity.pdbx_description
1 polymer ?
#
loop_
_entity_poly.entity_id
_entity_poly.type
_entity_poly.pdbx_seq_one_letter_code
_entity_poly.pdbx_strand_id
1 'polypeptide(L)'
;MTDQEIANLLIGVLMGGQHTSAATSAWCLLHLAERPDVQEELYQEQMRVLNNDTKELTYDDLQNMPLLNQMIKETLRLHHPLHSLFRKVMRDVAIPNTSYVVPRDYHVLVSP
;
A
#
# COMPACT_ATOMS: atom_id res chain seq x y z
N MET A 1 6.63 28.01 2.29
CA MET A 1 7.69 27.03 2.60
C MET A 1 9.00 27.63 2.14
N THR A 2 10.04 27.53 2.95
CA THR A 2 11.41 27.83 2.51
C THR A 2 11.93 26.72 1.61
N ASP A 3 12.96 26.98 0.81
CA ASP A 3 13.59 25.96 -0.03
C ASP A 3 14.08 24.75 0.80
N GLN A 4 14.52 24.99 2.03
CA GLN A 4 14.90 23.93 2.97
C GLN A 4 13.69 23.07 3.37
N GLU A 5 12.54 23.68 3.66
CA GLU A 5 11.32 22.94 3.97
C GLU A 5 10.82 22.14 2.76
N ILE A 6 10.95 22.67 1.55
CA ILE A 6 10.63 21.95 0.30
C ILE A 6 11.55 20.74 0.15
N ALA A 7 12.87 20.91 0.32
CA ALA A 7 13.84 19.82 0.25
C ALA A 7 13.55 18.73 1.29
N ASN A 8 13.26 19.12 2.53
CA ASN A 8 12.90 18.18 3.61
C ASN A 8 11.62 17.40 3.29
N LEU A 9 10.61 18.07 2.71
CA LEU A 9 9.38 17.42 2.29
C LEU A 9 9.62 16.40 1.17
N LEU A 10 10.44 16.75 0.16
CA LEU A 10 10.80 15.84 -0.92
C LEU A 10 11.49 14.57 -0.39
N ILE A 11 12.42 14.73 0.55
CA ILE A 11 13.07 13.60 1.23
C ILE A 11 12.05 12.74 1.97
N GLY A 12 11.14 13.36 2.74
CA GLY A 12 10.11 12.65 3.48
C GLY A 12 9.17 11.83 2.58
N VAL A 13 8.72 12.41 1.47
CA VAL A 13 7.85 11.74 0.49
C VAL A 13 8.57 10.55 -0.16
N LEU A 14 9.81 10.76 -0.62
CA LEU A 14 10.60 9.68 -1.26
C LEU A 14 10.90 8.54 -0.28
N MET A 15 11.30 8.86 0.95
CA MET A 15 11.54 7.83 1.99
C MET A 15 10.27 7.04 2.29
N GLY A 16 9.13 7.72 2.45
CA GLY A 16 7.84 7.06 2.70
C GLY A 16 7.42 6.13 1.57
N GLY A 17 7.58 6.58 0.31
CA GLY A 17 7.27 5.78 -0.88
C GLY A 17 8.23 4.62 -1.11
N GLN A 18 9.53 4.81 -0.84
CA GLN A 18 10.58 3.83 -1.10
C GLN A 18 10.35 2.52 -0.34
N HIS A 19 10.21 2.58 0.99
CA HIS A 19 10.12 1.37 1.80
C HIS A 19 8.81 0.62 1.57
N THR A 20 7.69 1.34 1.49
CA THR A 20 6.36 0.74 1.32
C THR A 20 6.20 0.10 -0.05
N SER A 21 6.60 0.79 -1.11
CA SER A 21 6.44 0.29 -2.49
C SER A 21 7.39 -0.87 -2.78
N ALA A 22 8.65 -0.78 -2.33
CA ALA A 22 9.64 -1.86 -2.54
C ALA A 22 9.26 -3.15 -1.78
N ALA A 23 8.77 -3.04 -0.54
CA ALA A 23 8.30 -4.21 0.20
C ALA A 23 7.09 -4.85 -0.49
N THR A 24 6.13 -4.04 -0.95
CA THR A 24 4.93 -4.55 -1.63
C THR A 24 5.28 -5.25 -2.93
N SER A 25 6.11 -4.65 -3.79
CA SER A 25 6.51 -5.27 -5.06
C SER A 25 7.34 -6.54 -4.86
N ALA A 26 8.21 -6.59 -3.84
CA ALA A 26 8.95 -7.80 -3.48
C ALA A 26 7.99 -8.94 -3.11
N TRP A 27 6.98 -8.69 -2.26
CA TRP A 27 5.99 -9.69 -1.91
C TRP A 27 5.09 -10.11 -3.07
N CYS A 28 4.71 -9.18 -3.96
CA CYS A 28 4.00 -9.53 -5.20
C CYS A 28 4.80 -10.55 -6.01
N LEU A 29 6.09 -10.30 -6.24
CA LEU A 29 6.96 -11.19 -7.00
C LEU A 29 7.14 -12.56 -6.33
N LEU A 30 7.30 -12.59 -5.00
CA LEU A 30 7.41 -13.83 -4.25
C LEU A 30 6.15 -14.70 -4.36
N HIS A 31 4.96 -14.10 -4.24
CA HIS A 31 3.69 -14.81 -4.42
C HIS A 31 3.49 -15.29 -5.86
N LEU A 32 3.84 -14.46 -6.84
CA LEU A 32 3.76 -14.86 -8.25
C LEU A 32 4.72 -16.02 -8.54
N ALA A 33 5.92 -16.03 -7.97
CA ALA A 33 6.91 -17.08 -8.19
C ALA A 33 6.40 -18.50 -7.85
N GLU A 34 5.48 -18.64 -6.90
CA GLU A 34 4.83 -19.91 -6.55
C GLU A 34 3.45 -20.12 -7.21
N ARG A 35 2.96 -19.14 -7.98
CA ARG A 35 1.64 -19.15 -8.64
C ARG A 35 1.74 -18.89 -10.16
N PRO A 36 2.28 -19.85 -10.94
CA PRO A 36 2.38 -19.71 -12.39
C PRO A 36 1.01 -19.61 -13.08
N ASP A 37 -0.04 -20.17 -12.47
CA ASP A 37 -1.42 -20.02 -12.90
C ASP A 37 -1.88 -18.55 -12.87
N VAL A 38 -1.55 -17.83 -11.80
CA VAL A 38 -1.88 -16.41 -11.67
C VAL A 38 -1.03 -15.54 -12.59
N GLN A 39 0.25 -15.89 -12.78
CA GLN A 39 1.11 -15.21 -13.76
C GLN A 39 0.52 -15.30 -15.16
N GLU A 40 0.03 -16.47 -15.56
CA GLU A 40 -0.60 -16.68 -16.87
C GLU A 40 -1.90 -15.87 -16.99
N GLU A 41 -2.77 -15.88 -15.99
CA GLU A 41 -3.99 -15.07 -16.00
C GLU A 41 -3.70 -13.56 -16.12
N LEU A 42 -2.68 -13.07 -15.40
CA LEU A 42 -2.21 -11.68 -15.51
C LEU A 42 -1.70 -11.38 -16.92
N TYR A 43 -0.91 -12.28 -17.50
CA TYR A 43 -0.39 -12.11 -18.86
C TYR A 43 -1.52 -12.05 -19.89
N GLN A 44 -2.52 -12.93 -19.79
CA GLN A 44 -3.70 -12.89 -20.66
C GLN A 44 -4.49 -11.59 -20.50
N GLU A 45 -4.59 -11.05 -19.28
CA GLU A 45 -5.15 -9.71 -19.06
C GLU A 45 -4.35 -8.62 -19.78
N GLN A 46 -3.01 -8.64 -19.69
CA GLN A 46 -2.15 -7.68 -20.41
C GLN A 46 -2.37 -7.76 -21.93
N MET A 47 -2.36 -8.97 -22.50
CA MET A 47 -2.56 -9.16 -23.94
C MET A 47 -3.92 -8.65 -24.42
N ARG A 48 -4.97 -8.86 -23.62
CA ARG A 48 -6.32 -8.37 -23.93
C ARG A 48 -6.39 -6.84 -23.88
N VAL A 49 -5.83 -6.21 -22.85
CA VAL A 49 -5.91 -4.74 -22.66
C VAL A 49 -5.00 -3.98 -23.62
N LEU A 50 -3.82 -4.52 -23.90
CA LEU A 50 -2.80 -3.89 -24.75
C LEU A 50 -2.86 -4.35 -26.22
N ASN A 51 -3.96 -5.00 -26.62
CA ASN A 51 -4.21 -5.46 -27.98
C ASN A 51 -3.05 -6.31 -28.55
N ASN A 52 -2.71 -7.41 -27.87
CA ASN A 52 -1.59 -8.29 -28.22
C ASN A 52 -0.27 -7.53 -28.41
N ASP A 53 0.03 -6.63 -27.47
CA ASP A 53 1.28 -5.86 -27.40
C ASP A 53 1.48 -4.83 -28.54
N THR A 54 0.42 -4.50 -29.29
CA THR A 54 0.50 -3.45 -30.33
C THR A 54 0.25 -2.05 -29.79
N LYS A 55 -0.22 -1.93 -28.54
CA LYS A 55 -0.56 -0.66 -27.89
C LYS A 55 0.42 -0.39 -26.73
N GLU A 56 0.95 0.83 -26.68
CA GLU A 56 1.74 1.28 -25.53
C GLU A 56 0.86 1.48 -24.29
N LEU A 57 1.37 1.08 -23.12
CA LEU A 57 0.66 1.20 -21.85
C LEU A 57 0.42 2.66 -21.48
N THR A 58 -0.84 3.00 -21.20
CA THR A 58 -1.23 4.31 -20.66
C THR A 58 -1.79 4.20 -19.24
N TYR A 59 -1.96 5.33 -18.55
CA TYR A 59 -2.56 5.34 -17.21
C TYR A 59 -4.02 4.86 -17.22
N ASP A 60 -4.77 5.18 -18.28
CA ASP A 60 -6.18 4.75 -18.41
C ASP A 60 -6.29 3.23 -18.61
N ASP A 61 -5.27 2.60 -19.22
CA ASP A 61 -5.22 1.15 -19.38
C ASP A 61 -5.07 0.42 -18.05
N LEU A 62 -4.34 0.98 -17.09
CA LEU A 62 -4.20 0.40 -15.75
C LEU A 62 -5.55 0.25 -15.04
N GLN A 63 -6.52 1.13 -15.33
CA GLN A 63 -7.87 1.02 -14.79
C GLN A 63 -8.65 -0.17 -15.38
N ASN A 64 -8.25 -0.63 -16.57
CA ASN A 64 -8.84 -1.76 -17.28
C ASN A 64 -8.16 -3.10 -16.98
N MET A 65 -7.24 -3.13 -16.00
CA MET A 65 -6.51 -4.31 -15.54
C MET A 65 -6.94 -4.73 -14.11
N PRO A 66 -8.19 -5.20 -13.93
CA PRO A 66 -8.70 -5.53 -12.60
C PRO A 66 -7.89 -6.62 -11.88
N LEU A 67 -7.35 -7.62 -12.59
CA LEU A 67 -6.59 -8.70 -11.96
C LEU A 67 -5.23 -8.18 -11.45
N LEU A 68 -4.53 -7.36 -12.23
CA LEU A 68 -3.30 -6.70 -11.78
C LEU A 68 -3.54 -5.88 -10.49
N ASN A 69 -4.62 -5.08 -10.47
CA ASN A 69 -4.97 -4.29 -9.29
C ASN A 69 -5.38 -5.17 -8.10
N GLN A 70 -6.07 -6.28 -8.33
CA GLN A 70 -6.41 -7.25 -7.29
C GLN A 70 -5.17 -7.93 -6.71
N MET A 71 -4.17 -8.24 -7.52
CA MET A 71 -2.91 -8.81 -7.04
C MET A 71 -2.15 -7.86 -6.11
N ILE A 72 -2.11 -6.57 -6.44
CA ILE A 72 -1.55 -5.55 -5.54
C ILE A 72 -2.39 -5.46 -4.26
N LYS A 73 -3.72 -5.46 -4.37
CA LYS A 73 -4.64 -5.37 -3.23
C LYS A 73 -4.51 -6.56 -2.29
N GLU A 74 -4.41 -7.77 -2.81
CA GLU A 74 -4.28 -8.99 -2.01
C GLU A 74 -2.90 -9.08 -1.36
N THR A 75 -1.86 -8.63 -2.06
CA THR A 75 -0.52 -8.50 -1.46
C THR A 75 -0.55 -7.53 -0.28
N LEU A 76 -1.19 -6.36 -0.41
CA LEU A 76 -1.33 -5.39 0.69
C LEU A 76 -2.21 -5.91 1.84
N ARG A 77 -3.19 -6.78 1.56
CA ARG A 77 -4.02 -7.43 2.59
C ARG A 77 -3.19 -8.38 3.45
N LEU A 78 -2.28 -9.13 2.85
CA LEU A 78 -1.43 -10.10 3.55
C LEU A 78 -0.18 -9.48 4.15
N HIS A 79 0.40 -8.50 3.46
CA HIS A 79 1.73 -7.94 3.74
C HIS A 79 1.65 -6.42 3.92
N HIS A 80 0.82 -5.96 4.86
CA HIS A 80 0.71 -4.54 5.17
C HIS A 80 2.07 -3.99 5.64
N PRO A 81 2.72 -3.05 4.93
CA PRO A 81 4.09 -2.62 5.24
C PRO A 81 4.26 -1.97 6.63
N LEU A 82 3.15 -1.48 7.21
CA LEU A 82 3.13 -0.85 8.53
C LEU A 82 2.21 -1.65 9.48
N HIS A 83 2.74 -2.67 10.15
CA HIS A 83 1.95 -3.54 11.04
C HIS A 83 1.34 -2.79 12.25
N SER A 84 1.88 -1.64 12.64
CA SER A 84 1.41 -0.86 13.78
C SER A 84 1.53 0.64 13.53
N LEU A 85 0.45 1.35 13.82
CA LEU A 85 0.38 2.81 13.76
C LEU A 85 0.06 3.35 15.14
N PHE A 86 0.88 4.29 15.60
CA PHE A 86 0.77 4.86 16.94
C PHE A 86 0.23 6.29 16.90
N ARG A 87 -0.49 6.71 17.94
CA ARG A 87 -0.80 8.11 18.22
C ARG A 87 -0.61 8.38 19.71
N LYS A 88 -0.04 9.54 20.04
CA LYS A 88 0.02 10.01 21.43
C LYS A 88 -1.33 10.58 21.85
N VAL A 89 -1.82 10.15 23.02
CA VAL A 89 -3.07 10.61 23.61
C VAL A 89 -2.82 11.97 24.27
N MET A 90 -3.42 13.02 23.72
CA MET A 90 -3.21 14.41 24.19
C MET A 90 -4.18 14.84 25.30
N ARG A 91 -5.25 14.07 25.51
CA ARG A 91 -6.29 14.25 26.52
C ARG A 91 -6.95 12.90 26.79
N ASP A 92 -7.49 12.71 27.98
CA ASP A 92 -8.21 11.48 28.34
C ASP A 92 -9.31 11.15 27.31
N VAL A 93 -9.34 9.92 26.81
CA VAL A 93 -10.28 9.44 25.79
C VAL A 93 -11.14 8.32 26.36
N ALA A 94 -12.43 8.56 26.52
CA ALA A 94 -13.39 7.51 26.86
C ALA A 94 -13.62 6.57 25.66
N ILE A 95 -13.56 5.27 25.89
CA ILE A 95 -13.79 4.25 24.86
C ILE A 95 -15.29 3.95 24.76
N PRO A 96 -15.92 4.16 23.59
CA PRO A 96 -17.36 3.92 23.42
C PRO A 96 -17.79 2.53 23.87
N ASN A 97 -18.96 2.44 24.49
CA ASN A 97 -19.57 1.19 24.97
C ASN A 97 -18.74 0.43 26.03
N THR A 98 -17.82 1.11 26.70
CA THR A 98 -17.05 0.56 27.82
C THR A 98 -16.92 1.59 28.95
N SER A 99 -16.44 1.16 30.12
CA SER A 99 -16.05 2.06 31.21
C SER A 99 -14.59 2.53 31.12
N TYR A 100 -13.86 2.18 30.04
CA TYR A 100 -12.44 2.51 29.92
C TYR A 100 -12.21 3.96 29.50
N VAL A 101 -11.18 4.55 30.09
CA VAL A 101 -10.63 5.84 29.70
C VAL A 101 -9.15 5.64 29.44
N VAL A 102 -8.68 5.98 28.24
CA VAL A 102 -7.25 6.04 27.93
C VAL A 102 -6.73 7.40 28.38
N PRO A 103 -5.88 7.48 29.41
CA PRO A 103 -5.46 8.76 29.96
C PRO A 103 -4.48 9.49 29.04
N ARG A 104 -4.35 10.79 29.26
CA ARG A 104 -3.33 11.64 28.64
C ARG A 104 -1.92 11.03 28.79
N ASP A 105 -1.08 11.30 27.80
CA ASP A 105 0.33 10.87 27.69
C ASP A 105 0.53 9.36 27.41
N TYR A 106 -0.54 8.57 27.31
CA TYR A 106 -0.48 7.22 26.77
C TYR A 106 -0.31 7.25 25.25
N HIS A 107 -0.01 6.10 24.66
CA HIS A 107 -0.06 5.89 23.21
C HIS A 107 -1.16 4.88 22.88
N VAL A 108 -1.94 5.17 21.85
CA VAL A 108 -2.83 4.18 21.23
C VAL A 108 -2.13 3.57 20.01
N LEU A 109 -2.31 2.28 19.82
CA LEU A 109 -1.79 1.50 18.69
C LEU A 109 -2.98 0.92 17.93
N VAL A 110 -3.02 1.11 16.62
CA VAL A 110 -3.91 0.38 15.71
C VAL A 110 -3.08 -0.49 14.76
N SER A 111 -3.51 -1.73 14.58
CA SER A 111 -2.92 -2.70 13.65
C SER A 111 -4.02 -3.07 12.65
N PRO A 112 -3.99 -2.49 11.43
CA PRO A 112 -5.04 -2.66 10.44
C PRO A 112 -5.06 -4.07 9.83
#